data_AF-A0A7W8IGG4-F1
#
_entry.id   AF-A0A7W8IGG4-F1
#
_cell.length_a   1.000
_cell.length_b   1.000
_cell.length_c   1.000
_cell.angle_alpha   90.00
_cell.angle_beta   90.00
_cell.angle_gamma   90.00
#
_symmetry.space_group_name_H-M   'P 1'
#
loop_
_entity.id
_entity.type
_entity.pdbx_description
1 polymer ?
#
loop_
_entity_poly.entity_id
_entity_poly.type
_entity_poly.pdbx_seq_one_letter_code
_entity_poly.pdbx_strand_id
1 'polypeptide(L)' 'MVMNQSQLLSSWPNLEKRPACDEGMELARSFLKAARECVNTLGKRRTSGSRAELLWTYNAMVQHGDSCQKCNEG' A
#
# COMPACT_ATOMS: atom_id res chain seq x y z
N MET A 1 18.80 1.18 -6.87
CA MET A 1 17.71 2.20 -6.83
C MET A 1 17.11 2.17 -5.44
N VAL A 2 17.10 3.29 -4.71
CA VAL A 2 16.45 3.39 -3.39
C VAL A 2 15.26 4.33 -3.56
N MET A 3 14.04 3.82 -3.42
CA MET A 3 12.85 4.66 -3.42
C MET A 3 12.61 5.19 -2.00
N ASN A 4 12.47 6.51 -1.86
CA ASN A 4 12.04 7.12 -0.62
C ASN A 4 10.50 7.16 -0.53
N GLN A 5 9.96 7.38 0.68
CA GLN A 5 8.51 7.35 0.92
C GLN A 5 7.75 8.41 0.12
N SER A 6 8.33 9.61 0.02
CA SER A 6 7.72 10.76 -0.66
C SER A 6 7.58 10.50 -2.16
N GLN A 7 8.56 9.87 -2.80
CA GLN A 7 8.52 9.48 -4.22
C GLN A 7 7.45 8.43 -4.50
N LEU A 8 7.29 7.49 -3.57
CA LEU A 8 6.31 6.42 -3.71
C LEU A 8 4.88 6.95 -3.49
N LEU A 9 4.69 7.87 -2.54
CA LEU A 9 3.43 8.58 -2.33
C LEU A 9 3.08 9.53 -3.48
N SER A 10 4.05 10.23 -4.06
CA SER A 10 3.83 11.11 -5.23
C SER A 10 3.46 10.34 -6.49
N SER A 11 3.77 9.04 -6.54
CA SER A 11 3.33 8.15 -7.63
C SER A 11 1.84 7.82 -7.57
N TRP A 12 1.15 8.21 -6.49
CA TRP A 12 -0.26 7.94 -6.25
C TRP A 12 -1.08 9.23 -6.34
N PRO A 13 -1.34 9.75 -7.55
CA PRO A 13 -2.17 10.94 -7.71
C PRO A 13 -3.59 10.67 -7.17
N ASN A 14 -4.16 11.64 -6.45
CA ASN A 14 -5.55 11.68 -5.97
C ASN A 14 -5.88 10.92 -4.66
N LEU A 15 -4.92 10.70 -3.74
CA LEU A 15 -5.24 10.22 -2.38
C LEU A 15 -6.27 11.11 -1.66
N GLU A 16 -6.22 12.43 -1.86
CA GLU A 16 -7.12 13.40 -1.22
C GLU A 16 -8.53 13.44 -1.84
N LYS A 17 -8.74 12.83 -3.01
CA LYS A 17 -10.02 12.89 -3.74
C LYS A 17 -10.83 11.60 -3.72
N ARG A 18 -10.29 10.50 -3.19
CA ARG A 18 -11.09 9.29 -2.97
C ARG A 18 -11.72 9.39 -1.58
N PRO A 19 -13.04 9.18 -1.44
CA PRO A 19 -13.63 8.95 -0.13
C PRO A 19 -13.04 7.63 0.38
N ALA A 20 -11.97 7.71 1.15
CA ALA A 20 -11.38 6.59 1.85
C ALA A 20 -11.43 6.93 3.32
N CYS A 21 -12.03 6.05 4.12
CA CYS A 21 -11.98 6.23 5.56
C CYS A 21 -10.54 6.11 6.08
N ASP A 22 -10.29 6.60 7.29
CA ASP A 22 -8.96 6.62 7.89
C ASP A 22 -8.30 5.22 7.91
N GLU A 23 -9.08 4.17 8.17
CA GLU A 23 -8.61 2.78 8.14
C GLU A 23 -8.14 2.35 6.74
N GLY A 24 -8.91 2.66 5.70
CA GLY A 24 -8.52 2.42 4.30
C GLY A 24 -7.23 3.17 3.92
N MET A 25 -7.06 4.39 4.44
CA MET A 25 -5.85 5.19 4.23
C MET A 25 -4.63 4.61 4.96
N GLU A 26 -4.81 4.05 6.15
CA GLU A 26 -3.74 3.34 6.88
C GLU A 26 -3.32 2.06 6.17
N LEU A 27 -4.27 1.29 5.64
CA LEU A 27 -4.00 0.10 4.82
C LEU A 27 -3.23 0.45 3.55
N ALA A 28 -3.62 1.51 2.85
CA ALA A 28 -2.89 2.01 1.69
C ALA A 28 -1.46 2.44 2.03
N ARG A 29 -1.25 3.15 3.15
CA ARG A 29 0.10 3.53 3.62
C ARG A 29 0.94 2.30 3.96
N SER A 30 0.34 1.28 4.55
CA SER A 30 1.01 0.01 4.90
C SER A 30 1.44 -0.76 3.66
N PHE A 31 0.55 -0.87 2.66
CA PHE A 31 0.87 -1.44 1.35
C PHE A 31 2.04 -0.72 0.68
N LEU A 32 2.03 0.61 0.68
CA LEU A 32 3.08 1.43 0.11
C LEU A 32 4.43 1.21 0.80
N LYS A 33 4.44 1.12 2.13
CA LYS A 33 5.66 0.81 2.90
C LYS A 33 6.22 -0.55 2.51
N ALA A 34 5.38 -1.59 2.47
CA ALA A 34 5.78 -2.94 2.07
C ALA A 34 6.29 -2.96 0.61
N ALA A 35 5.66 -2.22 -0.31
CA ALA A 35 6.07 -2.12 -1.70
C ALA A 35 7.48 -1.51 -1.83
N ARG A 36 7.73 -0.43 -1.09
CA ARG A 36 9.05 0.22 -1.03
C ARG A 36 10.12 -0.75 -0.53
N GLU A 37 9.84 -1.49 0.55
CA GLU A 37 10.78 -2.47 1.11
C GLU A 37 11.03 -3.63 0.13
N CYS A 38 10.00 -4.10 -0.55
CA CYS A 38 10.12 -5.13 -1.56
C CYS A 38 10.97 -4.65 -2.75
N VAL A 39 10.76 -3.43 -3.26
CA VAL A 39 11.58 -2.83 -4.33
C VAL A 39 13.04 -2.64 -3.88
N ASN A 40 13.26 -2.14 -2.65
CA ASN A 40 14.61 -1.90 -2.11
C ASN A 40 15.39 -3.19 -1.77
N THR A 41 14.71 -4.34 -1.79
CA THR A 41 15.30 -5.66 -1.56
C THR A 41 15.39 -6.51 -2.83
N LEU A 42 14.86 -6.05 -3.97
CA LEU A 42 15.06 -6.69 -5.27
C LEU A 42 16.56 -6.90 -5.54
N GLY A 43 16.93 -8.13 -5.91
CA GLY A 43 18.32 -8.54 -6.14
C GLY A 43 19.10 -8.99 -4.90
N LYS A 44 18.53 -8.93 -3.68
CA LYS A 44 19.17 -9.46 -2.46
C LYS A 44 18.74 -10.92 -2.22
N ARG A 45 19.62 -11.74 -1.64
CA ARG A 45 19.42 -13.21 -1.45
C ARG A 45 18.25 -13.62 -0.52
N ARG A 46 17.62 -12.70 0.22
CA ARG A 46 16.48 -12.98 1.13
C ARG A 46 15.37 -11.95 0.93
N THR A 47 14.33 -12.32 0.18
CA THR A 47 13.18 -11.45 -0.19
C THR A 47 11.81 -12.06 0.18
N SER A 48 11.79 -13.23 0.83
CA SER A 48 10.55 -13.95 1.13
C SER A 48 9.63 -13.20 2.11
N GLY A 49 10.21 -12.55 3.13
CA GLY A 49 9.44 -11.77 4.10
C GLY A 49 8.75 -10.54 3.49
N SER A 50 9.50 -9.74 2.71
CA SER A 50 8.98 -8.51 2.10
C SER A 50 7.90 -8.76 1.05
N ARG A 51 7.96 -9.90 0.34
CA ARG A 51 6.93 -10.27 -0.64
C ARG A 51 5.64 -10.76 0.03
N ALA A 52 5.74 -11.53 1.11
CA ALA A 52 4.57 -11.97 1.86
C ALA A 52 3.83 -10.79 2.49
N GLU A 53 4.56 -9.85 3.09
CA GLU A 53 4.01 -8.64 3.69
C GLU A 53 3.36 -7.72 2.64
N LEU A 54 3.95 -7.60 1.45
CA LEU A 54 3.35 -6.89 0.33
C LEU A 54 2.00 -7.48 -0.11
N LEU A 55 1.93 -8.80 -0.25
CA LEU A 55 0.69 -9.48 -0.64
C LEU A 55 -0.38 -9.38 0.45
N TRP A 56 0.02 -9.50 1.72
CA TRP A 56 -0.90 -9.40 2.85
C TRP A 56 -1.51 -7.99 2.94
N THR A 57 -0.67 -6.95 2.90
CA THR A 57 -1.14 -5.55 2.94
C THR A 57 -2.00 -5.18 1.73
N TYR A 58 -1.68 -5.70 0.54
CA TYR A 58 -2.52 -5.54 -0.65
C TYR A 58 -3.90 -6.18 -0.46
N ASN A 59 -3.95 -7.44 -0.02
CA ASN A 59 -5.21 -8.15 0.18
C ASN A 59 -6.09 -7.48 1.24
N ALA A 60 -5.49 -7.01 2.35
CA ALA A 60 -6.22 -6.27 3.38
C ALA A 60 -6.83 -4.97 2.83
N MET A 61 -6.10 -4.22 2.01
CA MET A 61 -6.60 -3.02 1.34
C MET A 61 -7.76 -3.32 0.38
N VAL A 62 -7.66 -4.38 -0.42
CA VAL A 62 -8.74 -4.81 -1.34
C VAL A 62 -9.97 -5.25 -0.56
N GLN A 63 -9.82 -6.12 0.43
CA GLN A 63 -10.93 -6.58 1.27
C GLN A 63 -11.64 -5.45 1.99
N HIS A 64 -10.88 -4.48 2.52
CA HIS A 64 -11.45 -3.29 3.14
C HIS A 64 -12.19 -2.44 2.10
N GLY A 65 -11.64 -2.25 0.91
CA GLY A 65 -12.33 -1.59 -0.19
C GLY A 65 -13.65 -2.25 -0.55
N ASP A 66 -13.70 -3.57 -0.64
CA ASP A 66 -14.91 -4.32 -1.01
C ASP A 66 -16.01 -4.28 0.08
N SER A 67 -15.63 -4.12 1.35
CA SER A 67 -16.55 -4.24 2.49
C SER A 67 -16.89 -2.91 3.18
N CYS A 68 -16.07 -1.87 3.02
CA CYS A 68 -16.26 -0.63 3.76
C CYS A 68 -17.28 0.28 3.09
N GLN A 69 -18.44 0.46 3.73
CA GLN A 69 -19.50 1.35 3.26
C GLN A 69 -19.00 2.79 3.06
N LYS A 70 -18.19 3.33 3.98
CA LYS A 70 -17.63 4.69 3.86
C LYS A 70 -16.72 4.88 2.66
N CYS A 71 -16.05 3.81 2.21
CA CYS A 71 -15.18 3.84 1.03
C CYS A 71 -15.97 3.63 -0.27
N ASN A 72 -17.16 3.02 -0.19
CA ASN A 72 -18.02 2.66 -1.32
C ASN A 72 -19.20 3.60 -1.54
N GLU A 73 -19.52 4.44 -0.55
CA GLU A 73 -20.46 5.56 -0.67
C GLU A 73 -19.74 6.73 -1.34
N GLY A 74 -19.73 6.70 -2.68
CA GLY A 74 -19.31 7.81 -3.54
C GLY A 74 -20.49 8.66 -4.00
#